data_AF-A0A151EW94-F1
#
_entry.id   AF-A0A151EW94-F1
#
_cell.length_a   1.000
_cell.length_b   1.000
_cell.length_c   1.000
_cell.angle_alpha   90.00
_cell.angle_beta   90.00
_cell.angle_gamma   90.00
#
_symmetry.space_group_name_H-M   'P 1'
#
loop_
_entity.id
_entity.type
_entity.pdbx_description
1 polymer ?
#
loop_
_entity_poly.entity_id
_entity_poly.type
_entity_poly.pdbx_seq_one_letter_code
_entity_poly.pdbx_strand_id
1 'polypeptide(L)'
;MVLKKEELTEEDVKVPIRKLVLSSKKPVKIRNMEDYADIFFSIENTVFYNWSEFDSVLNDQDVLNAYNQLLEDFDNQKENSLSSEISKSVKAFLLMRKKEGMKDYTYGEIASCVSYIIEIANNHKSPDGLGYLKWIRTFFEGNMPKNIDEIAKYMFENEI
;
A
#
# COMPACT_ATOMS: atom_id res chain seq x y z
N MET A 1 26.11 7.64 22.37
CA MET A 1 26.53 7.13 21.05
C MET A 1 25.42 7.50 20.09
N VAL A 2 25.62 8.50 19.23
CA VAL A 2 24.60 8.93 18.27
C VAL A 2 24.65 7.91 17.14
N LEU A 3 23.65 7.02 17.07
CA LEU A 3 23.46 6.16 15.91
C LEU A 3 23.26 7.10 14.71
N LYS A 4 24.25 7.14 13.80
CA LYS A 4 24.02 7.74 12.48
C LYS A 4 22.84 6.97 11.89
N LYS A 5 21.71 7.65 11.65
CA LYS A 5 20.66 7.12 10.78
C LYS A 5 21.32 6.99 9.40
N GLU A 6 21.77 5.79 9.06
CA GLU A 6 22.15 5.49 7.68
C GLU A 6 20.89 5.65 6.83
N GLU A 7 20.88 6.68 5.99
CA GLU A 7 19.83 6.89 5.00
C GLU A 7 19.77 5.69 4.06
N LEU A 8 18.55 5.26 3.72
CA LEU A 8 18.33 4.20 2.73
C LEU A 8 18.70 4.71 1.35
N THR A 9 19.39 3.86 0.58
CA THR A 9 19.78 4.12 -0.81
C THR A 9 18.89 3.36 -1.79
N GLU A 10 18.89 3.75 -3.07
CA GLU A 10 18.17 3.03 -4.12
C GLU A 10 18.66 1.58 -4.30
N GLU A 11 19.92 1.28 -3.94
CA GLU A 11 20.45 -0.08 -3.99
C GLU A 11 19.86 -0.96 -2.88
N ASP A 12 19.50 -0.38 -1.72
CA ASP A 12 18.94 -1.14 -0.61
C ASP A 12 17.57 -1.73 -0.98
N VAL A 13 16.76 -1.01 -1.76
CA VAL A 13 15.43 -1.47 -2.20
C VAL A 13 15.46 -2.50 -3.33
N LYS A 14 16.65 -2.83 -3.89
CA LYS A 14 16.82 -3.94 -4.84
C LYS A 14 16.89 -5.30 -4.14
N VAL A 15 16.99 -5.33 -2.80
CA VAL A 15 16.98 -6.58 -2.04
C VAL A 15 15.63 -7.30 -2.27
N PRO A 16 15.64 -8.60 -2.66
CA PRO A 16 14.41 -9.35 -2.84
C PRO A 16 13.55 -9.37 -1.58
N ILE A 17 12.23 -9.18 -1.71
CA ILE A 17 11.32 -9.08 -0.55
C ILE A 17 11.44 -10.30 0.38
N ARG A 18 11.69 -11.49 -0.18
CA ARG A 18 11.91 -12.74 0.57
C ARG A 18 13.07 -12.70 1.57
N LYS A 19 14.01 -11.76 1.44
CA LYS A 19 15.11 -11.54 2.40
C LYS A 19 14.74 -10.55 3.51
N LEU A 20 13.63 -9.84 3.33
CA LEU A 20 13.11 -8.80 4.23
C LEU A 20 11.94 -9.28 5.09
N VAL A 21 11.35 -10.43 4.76
CA VAL A 21 10.19 -11.01 5.45
C VAL A 21 10.45 -12.45 5.89
N LEU A 22 9.64 -12.94 6.81
CA LEU A 22 9.56 -14.36 7.15
C LEU A 22 8.96 -15.15 6.00
N SER A 23 9.47 -16.38 5.79
CA SER A 23 9.18 -17.21 4.62
C SER A 23 7.75 -17.74 4.51
N SER A 24 6.94 -17.63 5.57
CA SER A 24 5.55 -18.11 5.55
C SER A 24 4.74 -17.38 4.47
N LYS A 25 4.15 -18.16 3.56
CA LYS A 25 3.21 -17.69 2.53
C LYS A 25 1.75 -17.89 2.93
N LYS A 26 1.48 -18.35 4.16
CA LYS A 26 0.12 -18.64 4.62
C LYS A 26 -0.68 -17.33 4.65
N PRO A 27 -1.81 -17.22 3.93
CA PRO A 27 -2.67 -16.05 4.00
C PRO A 27 -3.18 -15.80 5.42
N VAL A 28 -3.33 -14.54 5.78
CA VAL A 28 -3.94 -14.11 7.04
C VAL A 28 -5.24 -13.39 6.75
N LYS A 29 -6.24 -13.58 7.63
CA LYS A 29 -7.48 -12.81 7.55
C LYS A 29 -7.28 -11.49 8.30
N ILE A 30 -7.23 -10.39 7.58
CA ILE A 30 -7.16 -9.04 8.16
C ILE A 30 -8.52 -8.73 8.78
N ARG A 31 -8.54 -8.49 10.09
CA ARG A 31 -9.74 -8.13 10.84
C ARG A 31 -9.69 -6.68 11.34
N ASN A 32 -8.50 -6.19 11.63
CA ASN A 32 -8.23 -4.81 11.99
C ASN A 32 -7.07 -4.31 11.11
N MET A 33 -7.25 -3.17 10.44
CA MET A 33 -6.18 -2.57 9.63
C MET A 33 -5.05 -2.04 10.51
N GLU A 34 -5.33 -1.66 11.76
CA GLU A 34 -4.33 -1.13 12.70
C GLU A 34 -3.17 -2.10 12.93
N ASP A 35 -3.46 -3.41 12.98
CA ASP A 35 -2.45 -4.47 13.15
C ASP A 35 -1.42 -4.50 12.01
N TYR A 36 -1.76 -3.91 10.87
CA TYR A 36 -0.95 -3.85 9.65
C TYR A 36 -0.83 -2.41 9.12
N ALA A 37 -1.11 -1.39 9.95
CA ALA A 37 -1.24 0.01 9.54
C ALA A 37 -0.01 0.49 8.77
N ASP A 38 1.15 0.09 9.26
CA ASP A 38 2.47 0.24 8.67
C ASP A 38 2.59 -0.19 7.20
N ILE A 39 2.07 -1.38 6.86
CA ILE A 39 2.10 -1.90 5.48
C ILE A 39 1.13 -1.09 4.62
N PHE A 40 -0.09 -0.88 5.11
CA PHE A 40 -1.07 -0.05 4.41
C PHE A 40 -0.51 1.34 4.13
N PHE A 41 0.08 2.00 5.12
CA PHE A 41 0.69 3.31 4.94
C PHE A 41 1.81 3.30 3.89
N SER A 42 2.68 2.29 3.90
CA SER A 42 3.76 2.19 2.91
C SER A 42 3.25 2.04 1.47
N ILE A 43 2.06 1.46 1.28
CA ILE A 43 1.43 1.30 -0.04
C ILE A 43 0.61 2.55 -0.41
N GLU A 44 -0.35 2.91 0.43
CA GLU A 44 -1.32 3.97 0.15
C GLU A 44 -0.67 5.34 0.05
N ASN A 45 0.37 5.62 0.83
CA ASN A 45 1.09 6.89 0.73
C ASN A 45 1.81 7.03 -0.62
N THR A 46 2.33 5.94 -1.16
CA THR A 46 2.96 5.94 -2.49
C THR A 46 1.94 6.20 -3.59
N VAL A 47 0.76 5.57 -3.50
CA VAL A 47 -0.34 5.81 -4.45
C VAL A 47 -0.82 7.26 -4.35
N PHE A 48 -1.04 7.76 -3.14
CA PHE A 48 -1.45 9.14 -2.89
C PHE A 48 -0.47 10.13 -3.50
N TYR A 49 0.83 9.99 -3.19
CA TYR A 49 1.89 10.85 -3.70
C TYR A 49 1.95 10.85 -5.23
N ASN A 50 1.90 9.67 -5.85
CA ASN A 50 1.90 9.55 -7.32
C ASN A 50 0.67 10.23 -7.94
N TRP A 51 -0.49 10.12 -7.30
CA TRP A 51 -1.71 10.75 -7.79
C TRP A 51 -1.72 12.27 -7.60
N SER A 52 -1.21 12.77 -6.47
CA SER A 52 -1.26 14.18 -6.10
C SER A 52 -0.17 15.05 -6.73
N GLU A 53 1.05 14.53 -6.93
CA GLU A 53 2.19 15.33 -7.38
C GLU A 53 2.48 15.26 -8.89
N PHE A 54 2.07 14.21 -9.60
CA PHE A 54 2.47 13.98 -11.00
C PHE A 54 1.32 14.06 -12.02
N ASP A 55 0.40 15.01 -11.86
CA ASP A 55 -0.72 15.28 -12.79
C ASP A 55 -1.58 14.02 -13.07
N SER A 56 -2.30 13.53 -12.05
CA SER A 56 -3.67 12.98 -12.07
C SER A 56 -4.20 12.22 -13.33
N VAL A 57 -3.36 11.43 -14.02
CA VAL A 57 -3.81 10.47 -15.06
C VAL A 57 -4.17 9.11 -14.47
N LEU A 58 -3.76 8.87 -13.23
CA LEU A 58 -4.09 7.69 -12.46
C LEU A 58 -5.60 7.58 -12.21
N ASN A 59 -6.17 6.45 -12.59
CA ASN A 59 -7.53 6.06 -12.22
C ASN A 59 -7.53 4.77 -11.37
N ASP A 60 -8.69 4.39 -10.84
CA ASP A 60 -8.82 3.21 -9.97
C ASP A 60 -8.37 1.92 -10.67
N GLN A 61 -8.54 1.81 -12.00
CA GLN A 61 -8.12 0.63 -12.77
C GLN A 61 -6.59 0.53 -12.85
N ASP A 62 -5.88 1.64 -13.00
CA ASP A 62 -4.42 1.67 -12.99
C ASP A 62 -3.86 1.24 -11.63
N VAL A 63 -4.50 1.69 -10.55
CA VAL A 63 -4.17 1.29 -9.17
C VAL A 63 -4.42 -0.21 -8.94
N LEU A 64 -5.60 -0.70 -9.33
CA LEU A 64 -5.94 -2.13 -9.26
C LEU A 64 -4.96 -2.99 -10.07
N ASN A 65 -4.57 -2.55 -11.26
CA ASN A 65 -3.58 -3.24 -12.08
C ASN A 65 -2.22 -3.33 -11.37
N ALA A 66 -1.77 -2.23 -10.75
CA ALA A 66 -0.52 -2.22 -9.99
C ALA A 66 -0.55 -3.19 -8.80
N TYR A 67 -1.65 -3.25 -8.06
CA TYR A 67 -1.80 -4.18 -6.94
C TYR A 67 -1.84 -5.64 -7.39
N ASN A 68 -2.54 -5.95 -8.48
CA ASN A 68 -2.54 -7.31 -9.03
C ASN A 68 -1.13 -7.74 -9.48
N GLN A 69 -0.38 -6.84 -10.12
CA GLN A 69 1.02 -7.12 -10.49
C GLN A 69 1.92 -7.39 -9.28
N LEU A 70 1.69 -6.69 -8.16
CA LEU A 70 2.42 -6.95 -6.90
C LEU A 70 2.11 -8.32 -6.30
N LEU A 71 0.86 -8.80 -6.41
CA LEU A 71 0.48 -10.14 -5.97
C LEU A 71 1.13 -11.24 -6.81
N GLU A 72 1.31 -10.99 -8.11
CA GLU A 72 1.97 -11.93 -9.03
C GLU A 72 3.48 -12.04 -8.75
N ASP A 73 4.21 -10.91 -8.74
CA ASP A 73 5.66 -10.91 -8.51
C ASP A 73 6.17 -9.60 -7.92
N PHE A 74 6.24 -9.52 -6.59
CA PHE A 74 6.69 -8.32 -5.89
C PHE A 74 8.08 -7.80 -6.31
N ASP A 75 8.98 -8.66 -6.79
CA ASP A 75 10.39 -8.32 -7.05
C ASP A 75 10.65 -7.91 -8.50
N ASN A 76 9.85 -8.37 -9.47
CA ASN A 76 10.09 -8.18 -10.90
C ASN A 76 9.12 -7.18 -11.56
N GLN A 77 9.02 -5.99 -10.98
CA GLN A 77 8.16 -4.92 -11.49
C GLN A 77 8.86 -4.11 -12.59
N LYS A 78 8.08 -3.62 -13.56
CA LYS A 78 8.58 -2.74 -14.62
C LYS A 78 9.09 -1.43 -14.00
N GLU A 79 10.31 -1.02 -14.30
CA GLU A 79 10.87 0.23 -13.79
C GLU A 79 9.98 1.44 -14.13
N ASN A 80 9.86 2.37 -13.17
CA ASN A 80 8.99 3.56 -13.24
C ASN A 80 7.48 3.27 -13.38
N SER A 81 7.03 2.05 -13.11
CA SER A 81 5.60 1.77 -12.93
C SER A 81 5.14 2.06 -11.50
N LEU A 82 3.84 2.30 -11.32
CA LEU A 82 3.25 2.43 -9.98
C LEU A 82 3.55 1.21 -9.10
N SER A 83 3.46 0.00 -9.66
CA SER A 83 3.79 -1.24 -8.94
C SER A 83 5.27 -1.29 -8.51
N SER A 84 6.19 -0.75 -9.31
CA SER A 84 7.60 -0.64 -8.95
C SER A 84 7.81 0.35 -7.80
N GLU A 85 7.17 1.52 -7.86
CA GLU A 85 7.26 2.51 -6.79
C GLU A 85 6.67 2.01 -5.47
N ILE A 86 5.51 1.33 -5.51
CA ILE A 86 4.93 0.68 -4.34
C ILE A 86 5.88 -0.41 -3.79
N SER A 87 6.44 -1.26 -4.67
CA SER A 87 7.38 -2.31 -4.26
C SER A 87 8.60 -1.74 -3.55
N LYS A 88 9.21 -0.68 -4.10
CA LYS A 88 10.34 0.03 -3.49
C LYS A 88 9.97 0.59 -2.12
N SER A 89 8.82 1.25 -2.00
CA SER A 89 8.32 1.82 -0.75
C SER A 89 8.16 0.76 0.34
N VAL A 90 7.48 -0.35 0.03
CA VAL A 90 7.30 -1.47 0.97
C VAL A 90 8.64 -2.08 1.38
N LYS A 91 9.57 -2.27 0.44
CA LYS A 91 10.91 -2.81 0.74
C LYS A 91 11.73 -1.87 1.62
N ALA A 92 11.72 -0.58 1.31
CA ALA A 92 12.36 0.45 2.13
C ALA A 92 11.82 0.41 3.56
N PHE A 93 10.50 0.35 3.70
CA PHE A 93 9.84 0.26 4.98
C PHE A 93 10.23 -1.01 5.77
N LEU A 94 10.19 -2.18 5.13
CA LEU A 94 10.61 -3.45 5.76
C LEU A 94 12.08 -3.43 6.20
N LEU A 95 12.96 -2.80 5.41
CA LEU A 95 14.37 -2.60 5.77
C LEU A 95 14.52 -1.71 7.01
N MET A 96 13.78 -0.60 7.08
CA MET A 96 13.79 0.28 8.26
C MET A 96 13.37 -0.47 9.51
N ARG A 97 12.23 -1.18 9.46
CA ARG A 97 11.75 -2.00 10.58
C ARG A 97 12.78 -3.00 11.08
N LYS A 98 13.45 -3.67 10.14
CA LYS A 98 14.48 -4.66 10.45
C LYS A 98 15.70 -4.03 11.11
N LYS A 99 16.13 -2.85 10.64
CA LYS A 99 17.19 -2.05 11.28
C LYS A 99 16.80 -1.61 12.69
N GLU A 100 15.52 -1.31 12.90
CA GLU A 100 14.95 -0.92 14.21
C GLU A 100 14.66 -2.10 15.14
N GLY A 101 14.90 -3.34 14.70
CA GLY A 101 14.68 -4.55 15.50
C GLY A 101 13.21 -4.86 15.76
N MET A 102 12.31 -4.36 14.91
CA MET A 102 10.88 -4.68 14.99
C MET A 102 10.59 -6.11 14.54
N LYS A 103 9.42 -6.62 14.90
CA LYS A 103 8.96 -7.93 14.44
C LYS A 103 8.78 -7.92 12.91
N ASP A 104 9.42 -8.91 12.26
CA ASP A 104 9.29 -9.15 10.83
C ASP A 104 7.88 -9.62 10.47
N TYR A 105 7.35 -9.08 9.38
CA TYR A 105 6.16 -9.61 8.72
C TYR A 105 6.50 -10.88 7.95
N THR A 106 5.49 -11.70 7.69
CA THR A 106 5.53 -12.81 6.75
C THR A 106 5.14 -12.34 5.36
N TYR A 107 5.58 -13.07 4.33
CA TYR A 107 5.11 -12.81 2.95
C TYR A 107 3.58 -12.89 2.84
N GLY A 108 2.98 -13.86 3.54
CA GLY A 108 1.53 -14.03 3.59
C GLY A 108 0.80 -12.81 4.15
N GLU A 109 1.36 -12.12 5.15
CA GLU A 109 0.80 -10.87 5.69
C GLU A 109 0.84 -9.74 4.67
N ILE A 110 1.97 -9.53 3.98
CA ILE A 110 2.08 -8.50 2.93
C ILE A 110 1.07 -8.76 1.82
N ALA A 111 1.02 -9.99 1.30
CA ALA A 111 0.08 -10.36 0.23
C ALA A 111 -1.38 -10.22 0.67
N SER A 112 -1.70 -10.50 1.94
CA SER A 112 -3.04 -10.31 2.48
C SER A 112 -3.41 -8.83 2.57
N CYS A 113 -2.47 -7.94 2.88
CA CYS A 113 -2.70 -6.49 2.88
C CYS A 113 -3.01 -5.99 1.47
N VAL A 114 -2.21 -6.37 0.47
CA VAL A 114 -2.45 -6.00 -0.94
C VAL A 114 -3.80 -6.54 -1.42
N SER A 115 -4.14 -7.79 -1.08
CA SER A 115 -5.43 -8.38 -1.43
C SER A 115 -6.61 -7.64 -0.80
N TYR A 116 -6.47 -7.22 0.46
CA TYR A 116 -7.51 -6.48 1.16
C TYR A 116 -7.69 -5.06 0.59
N ILE A 117 -6.60 -4.41 0.19
CA ILE A 117 -6.68 -3.13 -0.54
C ILE A 117 -7.41 -3.31 -1.88
N ILE A 118 -7.13 -4.37 -2.64
CA ILE A 118 -7.84 -4.65 -3.90
C ILE A 118 -9.34 -4.82 -3.63
N GLU A 119 -9.72 -5.50 -2.55
CA GLU A 119 -11.12 -5.64 -2.14
C GLU A 119 -11.76 -4.26 -1.85
N ILE A 120 -11.08 -3.41 -1.09
CA ILE A 120 -11.51 -2.02 -0.83
C ILE A 120 -11.69 -1.26 -2.16
N ALA A 121 -10.66 -1.23 -3.00
CA ALA A 121 -10.68 -0.50 -4.27
C ALA A 121 -11.82 -0.95 -5.20
N ASN A 122 -12.12 -2.25 -5.27
CA ASN A 122 -13.25 -2.76 -6.06
C ASN A 122 -14.63 -2.35 -5.52
N ASN A 123 -14.73 -2.03 -4.23
CA ASN A 123 -15.96 -1.58 -3.60
C ASN A 123 -16.22 -0.08 -3.83
N HIS A 124 -15.18 0.72 -4.05
CA HIS A 124 -15.27 2.16 -4.28
C HIS A 124 -15.59 2.51 -5.75
N LYS A 125 -16.81 2.16 -6.19
CA LYS A 125 -17.27 2.41 -7.57
C LYS A 125 -17.77 3.85 -7.69
N SER A 126 -17.06 4.71 -8.41
CA SER A 126 -17.45 6.11 -8.72
C SER A 126 -17.78 6.30 -10.20
N PRO A 127 -18.70 7.21 -10.61
CA PRO A 127 -19.04 7.43 -12.03
C PRO A 127 -17.87 7.94 -12.87
N ASP A 128 -16.90 8.62 -12.24
CA ASP A 128 -15.68 9.11 -12.87
C ASP A 128 -14.50 8.11 -12.81
N GLY A 129 -14.69 6.94 -12.17
CA GLY A 129 -13.65 5.91 -12.04
C GLY A 129 -12.51 6.26 -11.09
N LEU A 130 -12.73 7.22 -10.17
CA LEU A 130 -11.74 7.72 -9.20
C LEU A 130 -12.20 7.54 -7.73
N GLY A 131 -13.09 6.60 -7.45
CA GLY A 131 -13.67 6.41 -6.11
C GLY A 131 -12.62 6.04 -5.08
N TYR A 132 -11.79 5.04 -5.40
CA TYR A 132 -10.74 4.60 -4.50
C TYR A 132 -9.68 5.69 -4.27
N LEU A 133 -9.27 6.37 -5.33
CA LEU A 133 -8.32 7.47 -5.22
C LEU A 133 -8.85 8.61 -4.32
N LYS A 134 -10.12 9.00 -4.46
CA LYS A 134 -10.77 9.96 -3.55
C LYS A 134 -10.78 9.46 -2.10
N TRP A 135 -11.01 8.17 -1.87
CA TRP A 135 -10.91 7.57 -0.53
C TRP A 135 -9.51 7.72 0.05
N ILE A 136 -8.45 7.40 -0.71
CA ILE A 136 -7.06 7.56 -0.24
C ILE A 136 -6.75 9.01 0.11
N ARG A 137 -7.17 9.97 -0.73
CA ARG A 137 -6.97 11.38 -0.42
C ARG A 137 -7.68 11.79 0.87
N THR A 138 -8.92 11.35 1.05
CA THR A 138 -9.70 11.61 2.27
C THR A 138 -9.02 10.99 3.50
N PHE A 139 -8.44 9.79 3.37
CA PHE A 139 -7.60 9.14 4.38
C PHE A 139 -6.46 10.07 4.83
N PHE A 140 -5.66 10.60 3.90
CA PHE A 140 -4.47 11.40 4.21
C PHE A 140 -4.77 12.85 4.61
N GLU A 141 -5.90 13.40 4.18
CA GLU A 141 -6.39 14.72 4.61
C GLU A 141 -7.04 14.69 6.01
N GLY A 142 -7.11 13.54 6.67
CA GLY A 142 -7.62 13.39 8.05
C GLY A 142 -9.15 13.43 8.16
N ASN A 143 -9.85 13.31 7.05
CA ASN A 143 -11.31 13.37 6.96
C ASN A 143 -11.95 11.98 6.90
N MET A 144 -11.25 10.94 7.36
CA MET A 144 -11.70 9.57 7.17
C MET A 144 -12.96 9.25 8.02
N PRO A 145 -13.96 8.58 7.42
CA PRO A 145 -15.01 7.91 8.18
C PRO A 145 -14.45 6.87 9.16
N LYS A 146 -14.85 6.93 10.43
CA LYS A 146 -14.30 6.13 11.55
C LYS A 146 -14.87 4.73 11.68
N ASN A 147 -15.97 4.42 10.97
CA ASN A 147 -16.66 3.14 11.06
C ASN A 147 -17.31 2.78 9.73
N ILE A 148 -17.76 1.53 9.62
CA ILE A 148 -18.42 0.98 8.42
C ILE A 148 -19.63 1.80 7.99
N ASP A 149 -20.40 2.36 8.92
CA ASP A 149 -21.58 3.16 8.59
C ASP A 149 -21.17 4.52 7.97
N GLU A 150 -20.12 5.15 8.49
CA GLU A 150 -19.54 6.37 7.94
C GLU A 150 -18.86 6.11 6.58
N ILE A 151 -18.23 4.94 6.40
CA ILE A 151 -17.66 4.53 5.10
C ILE A 151 -18.77 4.37 4.08
N ALA A 152 -19.84 3.64 4.43
CA ALA A 152 -21.00 3.45 3.57
C ALA A 152 -21.67 4.79 3.20
N LYS A 153 -21.76 5.72 4.15
CA LYS A 153 -22.28 7.07 3.92
C LYS A 153 -21.39 7.88 2.98
N TYR A 154 -20.07 7.89 3.20
CA TYR A 154 -19.13 8.57 2.33
C TYR A 154 -19.24 8.04 0.89
N MET A 155 -19.30 6.72 0.71
CA MET A 155 -19.47 6.09 -0.60
C MET A 155 -20.79 6.51 -1.25
N PHE A 156 -21.90 6.52 -0.50
CA PHE A 156 -23.20 6.97 -1.02
C PHE A 156 -23.18 8.43 -1.48
N GLU A 157 -22.50 9.32 -0.75
CA GLU A 157 -22.50 10.75 -1.05
C GLU A 157 -21.54 11.14 -2.19
N ASN A 158 -20.50 10.35 -2.45
CA ASN A 158 -19.37 10.75 -3.32
C ASN A 158 -19.10 9.81 -4.51
N GLU A 159 -19.69 8.61 -4.52
CA GLU A 159 -19.35 7.55 -5.46
C GLU A 159 -20.58 6.92 -6.15
N ILE A 160 -21.82 7.20 -5.74
CA ILE A 160 -23.04 6.65 -6.39
C ILE A 160 -23.67 7.64 -7.36
#